data_AF-A0A377CVC3-F1
#
_entry.id   AF-A0A377CVC3-F1
#
_cell.length_a   1.000
_cell.length_b   1.000
_cell.length_c   1.000
_cell.angle_alpha   90.00
_cell.angle_beta   90.00
_cell.angle_gamma   90.00
#
_symmetry.space_group_name_H-M   'P 1'
#
loop_
_entity.id
_entity.type
_entity.pdbx_description
1 polymer ?
#
loop_
_entity_poly.entity_id
_entity_poly.type
_entity_poly.pdbx_seq_one_letter_code
_entity_poly.pdbx_strand_id
1 'polypeptide(L)'
;MALTRRISVISGGPGTGKTTTVAKLLAALIQMADGERCRIRLAAPTGKAAARLTESLGKALRQLPLSDEQKKRIPEDASTLHRLLGAQPGSQRLRHHAGNPLHLDVLVVDEASMIDLPMMSRLIDALPDHARVIFLGDR
;
A
#
# COMPACT_ATOMS: atom_id res chain seq x y z
N MET A 1 -13.27 -6.35 -8.30
CA MET A 1 -12.30 -7.40 -8.68
C MET A 1 -11.03 -7.47 -7.80
N ALA A 2 -10.81 -6.57 -6.83
CA ALA A 2 -9.59 -6.61 -5.99
C ALA A 2 -9.67 -7.54 -4.75
N LEU A 3 -10.85 -8.00 -4.34
CA LEU A 3 -11.01 -8.82 -3.12
C LEU A 3 -10.67 -10.31 -3.31
N THR A 4 -10.59 -10.80 -4.55
CA THR A 4 -10.40 -12.23 -4.86
C THR A 4 -8.99 -12.59 -5.35
N ARG A 5 -8.09 -11.62 -5.54
CA ARG A 5 -6.71 -11.85 -6.01
C ARG A 5 -5.70 -11.25 -5.03
N ARG A 6 -4.56 -11.94 -4.84
CA ARG A 6 -3.46 -11.46 -3.99
C ARG A 6 -2.78 -10.22 -4.57
N ILE A 7 -2.70 -10.11 -5.89
CA ILE A 7 -2.15 -8.93 -6.57
C ILE A 7 -3.26 -8.33 -7.43
N SER A 8 -3.46 -7.02 -7.29
CA SER A 8 -4.43 -6.26 -8.08
C SER A 8 -3.83 -4.94 -8.56
N VAL A 9 -4.22 -4.53 -9.76
CA VAL A 9 -3.83 -3.25 -10.35
C VAL A 9 -5.10 -2.44 -10.60
N ILE A 10 -5.15 -1.22 -10.10
CA ILE A 10 -6.23 -0.26 -10.32
C ILE A 10 -5.68 0.88 -11.18
N SER A 11 -5.96 0.78 -12.47
CA SER A 11 -5.60 1.80 -13.46
C SER A 11 -6.78 2.73 -13.75
N GLY A 12 -6.50 4.01 -13.96
CA GLY A 12 -7.52 5.02 -14.32
C GLY A 12 -6.90 6.41 -14.48
N GLY A 13 -7.53 7.30 -15.24
CA GLY A 13 -7.04 8.68 -15.40
C GLY A 13 -7.16 9.53 -14.12
N PRO A 14 -6.62 10.75 -14.10
CA PRO A 14 -6.89 11.72 -13.03
C PRO A 14 -8.40 11.90 -12.79
N GLY A 15 -8.83 11.97 -11.53
CA GLY A 15 -10.25 12.18 -11.18
C GLY A 15 -11.16 10.96 -11.30
N THR A 16 -10.67 9.78 -11.67
CA THR A 16 -11.48 8.55 -11.84
C THR A 16 -11.83 7.80 -10.55
N GLY A 17 -11.60 8.41 -9.38
CA GLY A 17 -11.99 7.81 -8.09
C GLY A 17 -11.16 6.60 -7.67
N LYS A 18 -9.92 6.44 -8.18
CA LYS A 18 -8.98 5.38 -7.77
C LYS A 18 -8.79 5.35 -6.26
N THR A 19 -8.45 6.50 -5.66
CA THR A 19 -8.25 6.65 -4.22
C THR A 19 -9.50 6.27 -3.43
N THR A 20 -10.68 6.69 -3.89
CA THR A 20 -11.96 6.36 -3.24
C THR A 20 -12.25 4.87 -3.31
N THR A 21 -11.94 4.22 -4.43
CA THR A 21 -12.07 2.77 -4.61
C THR A 21 -11.17 2.02 -3.64
N VAL A 22 -9.93 2.47 -3.49
CA VAL A 22 -8.97 1.89 -2.54
C VAL A 22 -9.41 2.11 -1.10
N ALA A 23 -9.89 3.31 -0.75
CA ALA A 23 -10.40 3.59 0.58
C ALA A 23 -11.55 2.66 0.95
N LYS A 24 -12.52 2.45 0.04
CA LYS A 24 -13.62 1.50 0.23
C LYS A 24 -13.12 0.06 0.35
N LEU A 25 -12.15 -0.33 -0.47
CA LEU A 25 -11.53 -1.66 -0.41
C LEU A 25 -10.85 -1.90 0.94
N LEU A 26 -10.04 -0.96 1.42
CA LEU A 26 -9.37 -1.04 2.71
C LEU A 26 -10.38 -1.05 3.86
N ALA A 27 -11.43 -0.23 3.80
CA ALA A 27 -12.50 -0.24 4.78
C ALA A 27 -13.21 -1.60 4.84
N ALA A 28 -13.52 -2.21 3.69
CA ALA A 28 -14.09 -3.55 3.63
C ALA A 28 -13.13 -4.61 4.22
N LEU A 29 -11.83 -4.52 3.92
CA LEU A 29 -10.82 -5.41 4.48
C LEU A 29 -10.71 -5.29 6.01
N ILE A 30 -10.76 -4.07 6.54
CA ILE A 30 -10.72 -3.81 7.97
C ILE A 30 -11.99 -4.34 8.66
N GLN A 31 -13.15 -4.20 8.02
CA GLN A 31 -14.43 -4.70 8.54
C GLN A 31 -14.51 -6.23 8.53
N MET A 32 -13.96 -6.89 7.51
CA MET A 32 -13.97 -8.35 7.40
C MET A 32 -12.95 -9.04 8.33
N ALA A 33 -11.92 -8.34 8.76
CA ALA A 33 -10.86 -8.89 9.61
C ALA A 33 -11.27 -8.95 11.10
N ASP A 34 -12.44 -9.54 11.40
CA ASP A 34 -13.07 -9.67 12.73
C ASP A 34 -12.07 -10.13 13.81
N GLY A 35 -11.44 -9.18 14.50
CA GLY A 35 -10.43 -9.44 15.54
C GLY A 35 -9.00 -9.70 15.06
N GLU A 36 -8.74 -10.08 13.80
CA GLU A 36 -7.37 -10.31 13.30
C GLU A 36 -6.60 -9.00 13.03
N ARG A 37 -5.30 -9.00 13.37
CA ARG A 37 -4.40 -7.87 13.08
C ARG A 37 -4.09 -7.83 11.57
N CYS A 38 -4.82 -7.00 10.84
CA CYS A 38 -4.51 -6.68 9.44
C CYS A 38 -3.52 -5.50 9.37
N ARG A 39 -2.25 -5.78 9.04
CA ARG A 39 -1.19 -4.77 8.90
C ARG A 39 -1.19 -4.20 7.49
N ILE A 40 -1.77 -3.01 7.35
CA ILE A 40 -1.83 -2.28 6.08
C ILE A 40 -0.63 -1.33 6.01
N ARG A 41 0.07 -1.31 4.88
CA ARG A 41 1.11 -0.33 4.55
C ARG A 41 0.77 0.40 3.26
N LEU A 42 1.07 1.70 3.25
CA LEU A 42 0.96 2.56 2.08
C LEU A 42 2.37 2.94 1.62
N ALA A 43 2.62 2.86 0.33
CA ALA A 43 3.89 3.23 -0.25
C ALA A 43 3.74 3.94 -1.59
N ALA A 44 4.77 4.70 -1.96
CA ALA A 44 4.90 5.33 -3.26
C ALA A 44 6.38 5.40 -3.67
N PRO A 45 6.72 5.57 -4.96
CA PRO A 45 8.11 5.64 -5.40
C PRO A 45 8.82 6.91 -4.90
N THR A 46 8.10 8.03 -4.72
CA THR A 46 8.67 9.32 -4.29
C THR A 46 8.02 9.83 -3.01
N GLY A 47 8.74 10.67 -2.25
CA GLY A 47 8.21 11.28 -1.02
C GLY A 47 7.00 12.18 -1.27
N LYS A 48 6.97 12.90 -2.40
CA LYS A 48 5.84 13.74 -2.81
C LYS A 48 4.58 12.90 -3.09
N ALA A 49 4.73 11.77 -3.78
CA ALA A 49 3.62 10.85 -4.03
C ALA A 49 3.12 10.21 -2.72
N ALA A 50 4.03 9.83 -1.82
CA ALA A 50 3.65 9.29 -0.51
C ALA A 50 2.84 10.32 0.32
N ALA A 51 3.28 11.57 0.39
CA ALA A 51 2.54 12.63 1.10
C ALA A 51 1.13 12.84 0.52
N ARG A 52 0.99 12.86 -0.82
CA ARG A 52 -0.30 12.96 -1.50
C ARG A 52 -1.20 11.77 -1.23
N LEU A 53 -0.64 10.56 -1.21
CA LEU A 53 -1.36 9.33 -0.89
C LEU A 53 -1.90 9.39 0.54
N THR A 54 -1.07 9.77 1.53
CA THR A 54 -1.51 9.98 2.92
C THR A 54 -2.69 10.94 3.00
N GLU A 55 -2.58 12.11 2.38
CA GLU A 55 -3.62 13.13 2.45
C GLU A 55 -4.93 12.65 1.81
N SER A 56 -4.84 12.12 0.59
CA SER A 56 -6.01 11.76 -0.20
C SER A 56 -6.74 10.55 0.38
N LEU A 57 -5.99 9.53 0.80
CA LEU A 57 -6.54 8.33 1.38
C LEU A 57 -7.09 8.60 2.79
N GLY A 58 -6.38 9.41 3.59
CA GLY A 58 -6.85 9.86 4.90
C GLY A 58 -8.17 10.63 4.83
N LYS A 59 -8.31 11.56 3.86
CA LYS A 59 -9.58 12.26 3.60
C LYS A 59 -10.71 11.29 3.22
N ALA A 60 -10.45 10.36 2.31
CA ALA A 60 -11.45 9.40 1.84
C ALA A 60 -11.89 8.43 2.95
N LEU A 61 -10.96 7.95 3.78
CA LEU A 61 -11.25 7.02 4.87
C LEU A 61 -12.04 7.68 6.01
N ARG A 62 -11.79 8.96 6.32
CA ARG A 62 -12.56 9.72 7.33
C ARG A 62 -14.04 9.87 6.98
N GLN A 63 -14.39 9.79 5.70
CA GLN A 63 -15.79 9.87 5.24
C GLN A 63 -16.51 8.52 5.31
N LEU A 64 -15.82 7.42 5.60
CA LEU A 64 -16.42 6.10 5.66
C LEU A 64 -16.95 5.79 7.07
N PRO A 65 -18.05 5.02 7.18
CA PRO A 65 -18.64 4.65 8.47
C PRO A 65 -17.81 3.55 9.14
N LEU A 66 -16.68 3.93 9.74
CA LEU A 66 -15.81 3.03 10.52
C LEU A 66 -15.93 3.35 12.01
N SER A 67 -15.96 2.31 12.83
CA SER A 67 -15.83 2.42 14.29
C SER A 67 -14.44 2.92 14.70
N ASP A 68 -14.29 3.43 15.91
CA ASP A 68 -13.01 3.98 16.38
C ASP A 68 -11.90 2.92 16.47
N GLU A 69 -12.23 1.67 16.81
CA GLU A 69 -11.29 0.55 16.75
C GLU A 69 -10.84 0.23 15.32
N GLN A 70 -11.73 0.35 14.34
CA GLN A 70 -11.39 0.18 12.93
C GLN A 70 -10.53 1.35 12.41
N LYS A 71 -10.78 2.57 12.87
CA LYS A 71 -9.96 3.74 12.51
C LYS A 71 -8.52 3.61 12.99
N LYS A 72 -8.27 3.00 14.17
CA LYS A 72 -6.91 2.72 14.66
C LYS A 72 -6.14 1.72 13.78
N ARG A 73 -6.83 0.92 12.96
CA ARG A 73 -6.21 -0.03 12.02
C ARG A 73 -5.85 0.63 10.68
N ILE A 74 -6.25 1.88 10.47
CA ILE A 74 -5.90 2.65 9.27
C ILE A 74 -4.44 3.10 9.38
N PRO A 75 -3.63 2.93 8.33
CA PRO A 75 -2.28 3.49 8.30
C PRO A 75 -2.33 5.02 8.32
N GLU A 76 -1.60 5.63 9.26
CA GLU A 76 -1.51 7.09 9.41
C GLU A 76 -0.71 7.74 8.28
N ASP A 77 0.35 7.08 7.84
CA ASP A 77 1.29 7.62 6.86
C ASP A 77 1.68 6.59 5.78
N ALA A 78 1.87 7.10 4.56
CA ALA A 78 2.59 6.43 3.50
C ALA A 78 4.10 6.72 3.56
N SER A 79 4.89 5.76 3.09
CA SER A 79 6.35 5.88 3.00
C SER A 79 6.85 5.71 1.57
N THR A 80 8.11 6.04 1.31
CA THR A 80 8.70 5.70 0.01
C THR A 80 9.00 4.20 -0.07
N LEU A 81 9.01 3.62 -1.27
CA LEU A 81 9.41 2.22 -1.47
C LEU A 81 10.79 1.93 -0.88
N HIS A 82 11.74 2.85 -1.04
CA HIS A 82 13.07 2.77 -0.44
C HIS A 82 13.01 2.69 1.09
N ARG A 83 12.19 3.54 1.73
CA ARG A 83 12.04 3.54 3.19
C ARG A 83 11.32 2.28 3.68
N LEU A 84 10.31 1.82 2.94
CA LEU A 84 9.59 0.58 3.22
C LEU A 84 10.52 -0.63 3.20
N LEU A 85 11.38 -0.73 2.17
CA LEU A 85 12.34 -1.81 2.01
C LEU A 85 13.58 -1.67 2.92
N GLY A 86 13.68 -0.58 3.67
CA GLY A 86 14.79 -0.31 4.57
C GLY A 86 16.10 -0.10 3.84
N ALA A 87 16.10 0.74 2.79
CA ALA A 87 17.30 1.17 2.11
C ALA A 87 18.28 1.84 3.09
N GLN A 88 19.53 1.38 3.09
CA GLN A 88 20.57 1.90 3.97
C GLN A 88 21.31 3.06 3.29
N PRO A 89 21.54 4.20 3.98
CA PRO A 89 22.36 5.28 3.43
C PRO A 89 23.75 4.79 3.02
N GLY A 90 24.18 5.13 1.80
CA GLY A 90 25.49 4.76 1.27
C GLY A 90 25.63 3.29 0.83
N SER A 91 24.53 2.53 0.73
CA SER A 91 24.54 1.14 0.30
C SER A 91 23.34 0.79 -0.57
N GLN A 92 23.54 -0.11 -1.54
CA GLN A 92 22.46 -0.67 -2.34
C GLN A 92 21.71 -1.81 -1.63
N ARG A 93 22.09 -2.11 -0.37
CA ARG A 93 21.44 -3.15 0.44
C ARG A 93 20.09 -2.65 0.96
N LEU A 94 19.10 -3.53 0.82
CA LEU A 94 17.78 -3.38 1.41
C LEU A 94 17.71 -4.31 2.62
N ARG A 95 17.10 -3.82 3.70
CA ARG A 95 16.82 -4.64 4.88
C ARG A 95 15.84 -5.75 4.56
N HIS A 96 14.84 -5.47 3.73
CA HIS A 96 13.79 -6.41 3.38
C HIS A 96 14.05 -7.03 2.00
N HIS A 97 13.95 -8.36 1.95
CA HIS A 97 14.24 -9.22 0.81
C HIS A 97 13.65 -10.62 1.08
N ALA A 98 13.85 -11.60 0.20
CA ALA A 98 13.27 -12.95 0.34
C ALA A 98 13.58 -13.63 1.68
N GLY A 99 14.82 -13.52 2.17
CA GLY A 99 15.21 -14.03 3.50
C GLY A 99 14.78 -13.19 4.71
N ASN A 100 14.16 -12.02 4.51
CA ASN A 100 13.65 -11.13 5.58
C ASN A 100 12.44 -10.33 5.04
N PRO A 101 11.29 -10.98 4.85
CA PRO A 101 10.13 -10.38 4.20
C PRO A 101 9.54 -9.22 5.01
N LEU A 102 8.70 -8.42 4.36
CA LEU A 102 7.96 -7.34 4.97
C LEU A 102 6.90 -7.89 5.94
N HIS A 103 6.74 -7.22 7.07
CA HIS A 103 5.75 -7.59 8.08
C HIS A 103 4.42 -6.86 7.81
N LEU A 104 3.75 -7.22 6.72
CA LEU A 104 2.49 -6.64 6.30
C LEU A 104 1.55 -7.69 5.73
N ASP A 105 0.25 -7.41 5.80
CA ASP A 105 -0.81 -8.25 5.25
C ASP A 105 -1.37 -7.62 3.96
N VAL A 106 -1.35 -6.28 3.88
CA VAL A 106 -1.79 -5.51 2.70
C VAL A 106 -0.80 -4.40 2.41
N LEU A 107 -0.35 -4.31 1.16
CA LEU A 107 0.46 -3.21 0.63
C LEU A 107 -0.30 -2.48 -0.47
N VAL A 108 -0.46 -1.17 -0.30
CA VAL A 108 -0.93 -0.27 -1.37
C VAL A 108 0.26 0.51 -1.91
N VAL A 109 0.47 0.44 -3.22
CA VAL A 109 1.54 1.18 -3.89
C VAL A 109 0.91 2.15 -4.89
N ASP A 110 1.08 3.45 -4.66
CA ASP A 110 0.61 4.49 -5.58
C ASP A 110 1.70 4.90 -6.58
N GLU A 111 1.29 5.48 -7.71
CA GLU A 111 2.15 5.88 -8.82
C GLU A 111 3.02 4.72 -9.35
N ALA A 112 2.40 3.55 -9.53
CA ALA A 112 3.07 2.33 -9.96
C ALA A 112 3.73 2.46 -11.36
N SER A 113 3.24 3.37 -12.20
CA SER A 113 3.81 3.69 -13.52
C SER A 113 5.24 4.27 -13.43
N MET A 114 5.63 4.83 -12.28
CA MET A 114 6.98 5.36 -12.05
C MET A 114 7.97 4.32 -11.48
N ILE A 115 7.54 3.08 -11.22
CA ILE A 115 8.39 2.05 -10.61
C ILE A 115 9.22 1.37 -11.71
N ASP A 116 10.55 1.43 -11.58
CA ASP A 116 11.45 0.72 -12.48
C ASP A 116 11.48 -0.80 -12.20
N LEU A 117 11.94 -1.58 -13.18
CA LEU A 117 11.99 -3.04 -13.08
C LEU A 117 12.85 -3.53 -11.90
N PRO A 118 14.04 -2.95 -11.61
CA PRO A 118 14.85 -3.35 -10.44
C PRO A 118 14.14 -3.14 -9.11
N MET A 119 13.46 -2.01 -8.92
CA MET A 119 12.70 -1.72 -7.69
C MET A 119 11.51 -2.67 -7.57
N MET A 120 10.79 -2.95 -8.66
CA MET A 120 9.68 -3.89 -8.67
C MET A 120 10.15 -5.31 -8.29
N SER A 121 11.26 -5.78 -8.86
CA SER A 121 11.85 -7.08 -8.51
C SER A 121 12.17 -7.18 -7.02
N ARG A 122 12.87 -6.16 -6.47
CA ARG A 122 13.21 -6.10 -5.05
C ARG A 122 11.98 -6.02 -4.14
N LEU A 123 10.94 -5.31 -4.59
CA LEU A 123 9.67 -5.24 -3.88
C LEU A 123 9.02 -6.62 -3.80
N ILE A 124 8.93 -7.32 -4.93
CA ILE A 124 8.31 -8.66 -5.01
C ILE A 124 9.06 -9.64 -4.10
N ASP A 125 10.39 -9.66 -4.15
CA ASP A 125 11.22 -10.52 -3.30
C ASP A 125 10.99 -10.27 -1.81
N ALA A 126 10.65 -9.03 -1.43
CA ALA A 126 10.43 -8.66 -0.04
C ALA A 126 9.00 -8.93 0.45
N LEU A 127 8.06 -9.35 -0.40
CA LEU A 127 6.69 -9.62 0.01
C LEU A 127 6.56 -11.01 0.66
N PRO A 128 5.83 -11.13 1.79
CA PRO A 128 5.48 -12.45 2.30
C PRO A 128 4.37 -13.09 1.44
N ASP A 129 4.32 -14.42 1.39
CA ASP A 129 3.38 -15.16 0.52
C ASP A 129 1.90 -14.84 0.76
N HIS A 130 1.55 -14.44 2.00
CA HIS A 130 0.18 -14.09 2.39
C HIS A 130 -0.19 -12.64 2.06
N ALA A 131 0.77 -11.78 1.71
CA ALA A 131 0.49 -10.37 1.47
C ALA A 131 -0.39 -10.17 0.25
N ARG A 132 -1.30 -9.20 0.36
CA ARG A 132 -2.05 -8.67 -0.76
C ARG A 132 -1.43 -7.36 -1.21
N VAL A 133 -1.25 -7.19 -2.52
CA VAL A 133 -0.68 -5.97 -3.10
C VAL A 133 -1.67 -5.30 -4.05
N ILE A 134 -1.83 -4.00 -3.90
CA ILE A 134 -2.70 -3.16 -4.71
C ILE A 134 -1.83 -2.07 -5.33
N PHE A 135 -1.60 -2.15 -6.64
CA PHE A 135 -0.90 -1.12 -7.40
C PHE A 135 -1.91 -0.11 -7.96
N LEU A 136 -1.65 1.17 -7.76
CA LEU A 136 -2.41 2.28 -8.31
C LEU A 136 -1.54 3.01 -9.32
N GLY A 137 -2.10 3.32 -10.48
CA GLY A 137 -1.38 4.03 -11.52
C GLY A 137 -2.31 4.53 -12.61
N ASP A 138 -1.77 5.36 -13.47
CA ASP A 138 -2.23 5.48 -14.85
C ASP A 138 -1.49 4.45 -15.73
N ARG A 139 -1.98 4.29 -16.96
CA ARG A 139 -1.39 3.37 -17.94
C ARG A 139 -0.38 4.12 -18.78
#